data_AF-A0A7C6XRD7-F1
#
_entry.id   AF-A0A7C6XRD7-F1
#
_cell.length_a   1.000
_cell.length_b   1.000
_cell.length_c   1.000
_cell.angle_alpha   90.00
_cell.angle_beta   90.00
_cell.angle_gamma   90.00
#
_symmetry.space_group_name_H-M   'P 1'
#
loop_
_entity.id
_entity.type
_entity.pdbx_description
1 polymer ?
#
loop_
_entity_poly.entity_id
_entity_poly.type
_entity_poly.pdbx_seq_one_letter_code
_entity_poly.pdbx_strand_id
1 'polypeptide(L)'
;SYERWSRTVQTTIEDGQRTGCFQAGDPRAMADELTSLLDGLGIKVLTGVMDAETLSLRLRSYLDRAIMHPAAAAATTTTAPTTTERTTDTSTDRLKESS
;
A
#
# COMPACT_ATOMS: atom_id res chain seq x y z
N SER A 1 13.67 2.92 -21.58
CA SER A 1 12.29 2.78 -21.07
C SER A 1 12.20 1.84 -19.87
N TYR A 2 12.75 0.62 -19.95
CA TYR A 2 12.79 -0.32 -18.80
C TYR A 2 13.59 0.22 -17.60
N GLU A 3 14.77 0.79 -17.84
CA GLU A 3 15.63 1.30 -16.76
C GLU A 3 14.99 2.47 -15.98
N ARG A 4 14.21 3.32 -16.67
CA ARG A 4 13.44 4.39 -16.03
C ARG A 4 12.34 3.81 -15.15
N TRP A 5 11.64 2.78 -15.64
CA TRP A 5 10.61 2.09 -14.87
C TRP A 5 11.20 1.42 -13.62
N SER A 6 12.27 0.64 -13.76
CA SER A 6 12.97 0.02 -12.62
C SER A 6 13.39 1.07 -11.58
N ARG A 7 13.91 2.22 -12.02
CA ARG A 7 14.24 3.34 -11.12
C ARG A 7 13.03 3.92 -10.39
N THR A 8 11.88 4.05 -11.05
CA THR A 8 10.63 4.50 -10.39
C THR A 8 10.20 3.52 -9.30
N VAL A 9 10.31 2.22 -9.56
CA VAL A 9 10.02 1.18 -8.57
C VAL A 9 10.98 1.28 -7.39
N GLN A 10 12.28 1.42 -7.66
CA GLN A 10 13.30 1.60 -6.62
C GLN A 10 13.00 2.82 -5.74
N THR A 11 12.74 4.00 -6.33
CA THR A 11 12.40 5.22 -5.56
C THR A 11 11.15 5.02 -4.71
N THR A 12 10.15 4.29 -5.21
CA THR A 12 8.95 3.97 -4.43
C THR A 12 9.27 3.08 -3.23
N ILE A 13 10.18 2.11 -3.40
CA ILE A 13 10.63 1.23 -2.32
C ILE A 13 11.40 2.04 -1.27
N GLU A 14 12.33 2.90 -1.70
CA GLU A 14 13.09 3.80 -0.82
C GLU A 14 12.16 4.70 0.02
N ASP A 15 11.15 5.27 -0.64
CA ASP A 15 10.18 6.14 0.03
C ASP A 15 9.35 5.36 1.06
N GLY A 16 8.87 4.16 0.72
CA GLY A 16 8.12 3.30 1.64
C GLY A 16 8.93 2.76 2.80
N GLN A 17 10.23 2.54 2.62
CA GLN A 17 11.16 2.20 3.70
C GLN A 17 11.36 3.39 4.63
N ARG A 18 11.53 4.60 4.08
CA ARG A 18 11.70 5.83 4.87
C ARG A 18 10.46 6.15 5.72
N THR A 19 9.25 5.81 5.25
CA THR A 19 8.00 5.98 6.02
C THR A 19 7.68 4.81 6.94
N GLY A 20 8.47 3.74 6.93
CA GLY A 20 8.26 2.55 7.76
C GLY A 20 7.15 1.61 7.27
N CYS A 21 6.60 1.85 6.08
CA CYS A 21 5.58 0.97 5.47
C CYS A 21 6.19 -0.30 4.88
N PHE A 22 7.42 -0.21 4.35
CA PHE A 22 8.14 -1.32 3.72
C PHE A 22 9.31 -1.78 4.59
N GLN A 23 9.66 -3.05 4.47
CA GLN A 23 10.79 -3.62 5.21
C GLN A 23 12.13 -3.06 4.73
N ALA A 24 13.09 -2.93 5.65
CA ALA A 24 14.45 -2.49 5.33
C ALA A 24 15.17 -3.52 4.45
N GLY A 25 16.05 -3.04 3.57
CA GLY A 25 16.81 -3.85 2.62
C GLY A 25 17.45 -2.98 1.54
N ASP A 26 18.20 -3.58 0.62
CA ASP A 26 18.70 -2.87 -0.56
C ASP A 26 17.54 -2.57 -1.54
N PRO A 27 17.14 -1.31 -1.71
CA PRO A 27 16.00 -0.95 -2.56
C PRO A 27 16.20 -1.35 -4.02
N ARG A 28 17.45 -1.33 -4.50
CA ARG A 28 17.78 -1.68 -5.87
C ARG A 28 17.59 -3.17 -6.11
N ALA A 29 18.12 -4.00 -5.22
CA ALA A 29 17.92 -5.45 -5.29
C ALA A 29 16.43 -5.84 -5.19
N MET A 30 15.68 -5.19 -4.30
CA MET A 30 14.24 -5.43 -4.16
C MET A 30 13.44 -5.02 -5.41
N ALA A 31 13.81 -3.91 -6.06
CA ALA A 31 13.22 -3.48 -7.32
C ALA A 31 13.54 -4.45 -8.46
N ASP A 32 14.81 -4.88 -8.57
CA ASP A 32 15.25 -5.85 -9.57
C ASP A 32 14.49 -7.19 -9.41
N GLU A 33 14.30 -7.66 -8.18
CA GLU A 33 13.51 -8.87 -7.89
C GLU A 33 12.03 -8.70 -8.25
N LEU A 34 11.40 -7.61 -7.82
CA LEU A 34 9.99 -7.33 -8.09
C LEU A 34 9.70 -7.22 -9.59
N THR A 35 10.54 -6.51 -10.33
CA THR A 35 10.39 -6.35 -11.78
C THR A 35 10.61 -7.66 -12.52
N SER A 36 11.62 -8.45 -12.13
CA SER A 36 11.85 -9.79 -12.68
C SER A 36 10.66 -10.73 -12.44
N LEU A 37 10.06 -10.69 -11.24
CA LEU A 37 8.85 -11.46 -10.92
C LEU A 37 7.69 -11.03 -11.83
N LEU A 38 7.47 -9.73 -11.98
CA LEU A 38 6.39 -9.20 -12.81
C LEU A 38 6.54 -9.63 -14.27
N ASP A 39 7.75 -9.56 -14.82
CA ASP A 39 8.06 -9.99 -16.18
C ASP A 39 7.75 -11.49 -16.38
N GLY A 40 8.16 -12.34 -15.42
CA GLY A 40 7.89 -13.77 -15.45
C GLY A 40 6.39 -14.12 -15.29
N LEU A 41 5.65 -13.37 -14.49
CA LEU A 41 4.19 -13.52 -14.38
C LEU A 41 3.48 -13.03 -15.66
N GLY A 42 3.95 -11.93 -16.26
CA GLY A 42 3.42 -11.39 -17.50
C GLY A 42 3.54 -12.37 -18.67
N ILE A 43 4.67 -13.05 -18.81
CA ILE A 43 4.85 -14.12 -19.82
C ILE A 43 3.84 -15.25 -19.62
N LYS A 44 3.57 -15.67 -18.38
CA LYS A 44 2.58 -16.73 -18.09
C LYS A 44 1.16 -16.32 -18.49
N VAL A 45 0.83 -15.03 -18.37
CA VAL A 45 -0.46 -14.51 -18.85
C VAL A 45 -0.51 -14.49 -20.37
N LEU A 46 0.52 -13.95 -21.03
CA LEU A 46 0.59 -13.85 -22.49
C LEU A 46 0.59 -15.22 -23.19
N THR A 47 1.11 -16.25 -22.51
CA THR A 47 1.14 -17.63 -23.02
C THR A 47 -0.10 -18.45 -22.66
N GLY A 48 -1.08 -17.86 -21.94
CA GLY A 48 -2.32 -18.54 -21.55
C GLY A 48 -2.16 -19.56 -20.42
N VAL A 49 -1.01 -19.61 -19.76
CA VAL A 49 -0.75 -20.48 -18.60
C VAL A 49 -1.49 -19.99 -17.34
N MET A 50 -1.83 -18.70 -17.30
CA MET A 50 -2.41 -18.03 -16.15
C MET A 50 -3.29 -16.88 -16.59
N ASP A 51 -4.34 -16.53 -15.84
CA ASP A 51 -5.12 -15.31 -16.07
C ASP A 51 -4.58 -14.09 -15.29
N ALA A 52 -5.12 -12.92 -15.62
CA ALA A 52 -4.72 -11.66 -15.00
C ALA A 52 -5.12 -11.55 -13.51
N GLU A 53 -6.19 -12.24 -13.11
CA GLU A 53 -6.64 -12.28 -11.71
C GLU A 53 -5.62 -13.04 -10.85
N THR A 54 -5.17 -14.20 -11.33
CA THR A 54 -4.14 -15.01 -10.69
C THR A 54 -2.79 -14.29 -10.65
N LEU A 55 -2.44 -13.51 -11.70
CA LEU A 55 -1.28 -12.61 -11.66
C LEU A 55 -1.39 -11.65 -10.48
N SER A 56 -2.53 -10.96 -10.37
CA SER A 56 -2.77 -9.95 -9.35
C SER A 56 -2.68 -10.53 -7.95
N LEU A 57 -3.24 -11.72 -7.74
CA LEU A 57 -3.16 -12.44 -6.46
C LEU A 57 -1.72 -12.80 -6.10
N ARG A 58 -0.95 -13.33 -7.04
CA ARG A 58 0.44 -13.72 -6.82
C ARG A 58 1.35 -12.53 -6.56
N LEU A 59 1.11 -11.42 -7.25
CA LEU A 59 1.83 -10.17 -7.03
C LEU A 59 1.55 -9.62 -5.63
N ARG A 60 0.28 -9.55 -5.21
CA ARG A 60 -0.08 -9.10 -3.85
C ARG A 60 0.56 -9.97 -2.78
N SER A 61 0.46 -11.29 -2.92
CA SER A 61 1.12 -12.23 -2.01
C SER A 61 2.65 -12.05 -1.97
N TYR A 62 3.28 -11.58 -3.05
CA TYR A 62 4.70 -11.24 -3.04
C TYR A 62 4.99 -9.95 -2.30
N LEU A 63 4.21 -8.90 -2.57
CA LEU A 63 4.35 -7.64 -1.87
C LEU A 63 4.18 -7.83 -0.36
N ASP A 64 3.18 -8.58 0.07
CA ASP A 64 2.90 -8.84 1.49
C ASP A 64 4.05 -9.58 2.20
N ARG A 65 4.71 -10.53 1.52
CA ARG A 65 5.79 -11.34 2.12
C ARG A 65 7.18 -10.71 2.03
N ALA A 66 7.44 -9.95 0.98
CA ALA A 66 8.80 -9.56 0.60
C ALA A 66 9.03 -8.04 0.57
N ILE A 67 7.98 -7.22 0.58
CA ILE A 67 8.11 -5.76 0.51
C ILE A 67 7.48 -5.10 1.74
N MET A 68 6.30 -5.54 2.17
CA MET A 68 5.57 -4.92 3.27
C MET A 68 6.25 -5.15 4.61
N HIS A 69 6.20 -4.12 5.47
CA HIS A 69 6.64 -4.27 6.85
C HIS A 69 5.61 -5.10 7.64
N PRO A 70 6.03 -6.13 8.41
CA PRO A 70 5.11 -7.03 9.10
C PRO A 70 4.19 -6.32 10.11
N ALA A 71 4.65 -5.21 10.72
CA ALA A 71 3.81 -4.39 11.59
C ALA A 71 2.76 -3.54 10.84
N ALA A 72 3.04 -3.15 9.59
CA ALA A 72 2.09 -2.39 8.77
C ALA A 72 0.95 -3.28 8.26
N ALA A 73 1.22 -4.57 8.00
CA ALA A 73 0.22 -5.56 7.61
C ALA A 73 -0.79 -5.89 8.72
N ALA A 74 -0.41 -5.75 10.00
CA ALA A 74 -1.29 -6.00 11.14
C ALA A 74 -2.27 -4.84 11.44
N ALA A 75 -1.92 -3.61 11.02
CA ALA A 75 -2.73 -2.41 11.30
C ALA A 75 -4.02 -2.34 10.46
N THR A 76 -4.09 -3.02 9.31
CA THR A 76 -5.29 -3.05 8.45
C THR A 76 -6.35 -4.03 8.92
N THR A 77 -6.08 -4.86 9.94
CA THR A 77 -7.04 -5.86 10.45
C THR A 77 -7.73 -5.45 11.76
N THR A 78 -7.39 -4.31 12.36
CA THR A 78 -7.91 -3.89 13.67
C THR A 78 -8.54 -2.49 13.61
N THR A 79 -9.74 -2.39 13.04
CA THR A 79 -10.65 -1.25 13.30
C THR A 79 -12.04 -1.80 13.58
N ALA A 80 -12.24 -2.32 14.80
CA ALA A 80 -13.56 -2.41 15.40
C ALA A 80 -13.90 -1.03 15.98
N PRO A 81 -15.07 -0.43 15.68
CA PRO A 81 -15.41 0.88 16.21
C PRO A 81 -15.87 0.75 17.67
N THR A 82 -15.05 1.18 18.62
CA THR A 82 -15.52 1.53 19.96
C THR A 82 -16.18 2.91 19.86
N THR A 83 -17.50 2.91 19.66
CA THR A 83 -18.37 4.07 19.80
C THR A 83 -18.21 4.63 21.22
N THR A 84 -17.48 5.73 21.34
CA THR A 84 -17.51 6.58 22.54
C THR A 84 -18.49 7.71 22.24
N GLU A 85 -19.74 7.53 22.69
CA GLU A 85 -20.74 8.61 22.74
C GLU A 85 -20.19 9.76 23.60
N ARG A 86 -20.06 10.94 23.00
CA ARG A 86 -19.74 12.19 23.71
C ARG A 86 -20.93 13.13 23.61
N THR A 87 -21.76 13.11 24.64
CA THR A 87 -22.82 14.07 24.93
C THR A 87 -22.23 15.31 25.59
N THR A 88 -22.48 16.49 25.01
CA THR A 88 -22.63 17.84 25.62
C THR A 88 -22.89 18.80 24.44
N ASP A 89 -24.13 19.14 24.11
CA ASP A 89 -25.01 20.16 24.71
C ASP A 89 -24.40 21.57 24.80
N THR A 90 -25.25 22.56 24.48
CA THR A 90 -25.12 24.01 24.64
C THR A 90 -24.58 24.80 23.43
N SER A 91 -25.48 25.48 22.74
CA SER A 91 -25.48 26.96 22.65
C SER A 91 -26.60 27.45 21.73
N THR A 92 -27.81 27.56 22.26
CA THR A 92 -28.88 28.42 21.72
C THR A 92 -28.74 29.84 22.27
N ASP A 93 -29.03 30.79 21.39
CA ASP A 93 -29.55 32.13 21.67
C ASP A 93 -28.55 33.26 21.96
N ARG A 94 -28.41 34.18 20.99
CA ARG A 94 -28.28 35.61 21.27
C ARG A 94 -28.84 36.46 20.12
N LEU A 95 -30.10 36.84 20.32
CA LEU A 95 -30.77 38.12 20.02
C LEU A 95 -30.29 39.03 18.86
N LYS A 96 -31.19 39.14 17.87
CA LYS A 96 -31.88 40.32 17.30
C LYS A 96 -31.39 41.77 17.56
N GLU A 97 -31.54 42.55 16.46
CA GLU A 97 -31.91 43.98 16.32
C GLU A 97 -30.82 45.05 16.57
N SER A 98 -30.34 45.73 15.52
CA SER A 98 -30.90 46.92 14.84
C SER A 98 -30.40 48.21 15.48
N SER A 99 -29.50 48.93 14.80
CA SER A 99 -29.67 50.37 14.50
C SER A 99 -28.61 50.87 13.51
#